data_AF-G5GG49-F1
#
_entry.id   AF-G5GG49-F1
#
_cell.length_a   1.000
_cell.length_b   1.000
_cell.length_c   1.000
_cell.angle_alpha   90.00
_cell.angle_beta   90.00
_cell.angle_gamma   90.00
#
_symmetry.space_group_name_H-M   'P 1'
#
loop_
_entity.id
_entity.type
_entity.pdbx_description
1 polymer ?
#
loop_
_entity_poly.entity_id
_entity_poly.type
_entity_poly.pdbx_seq_one_letter_code
_entity_poly.pdbx_strand_id
1 'polypeptide(L)'
;MIKTEISEIKKLFNKDTNVITRIASCYVDAEKNIKMTSNESFYILTEDDAFKYEEIFKKTLSGTVGKGLLNIGFPISAQAQGGAHDFLMKLRDSALEDEELLKSFYNQVIENFVCDENYYIILINIMYDIPVKTKDKMLLDDASDEIYHALLCSICPVRLSKSALVYNSIRQHIENRAGDWKIEAPVNGFLFPVFNDRTTDIHEALYFSKNPAEINKKFLENILGVEAPFNAKEQKEIIQQELVKAIGNDCNYEIISRIHEEIGELIEANAADPNPLILEKNDMLNVMSKSGAADEAISMYRDSENTDISVPAENIIDSGRLDVKTSGISIKVENSDMYRLKTMDINGKKCLVIEVDDCIEVNGIPVKG
;
A
#
# COMPACT_ATOMS: atom_id res chain seq x y z
N MET A 1 1.50 -11.74 0.58
CA MET A 1 0.10 -11.59 1.05
C MET A 1 -0.80 -10.89 0.03
N ILE A 2 -1.94 -11.51 -0.30
CA ILE A 2 -2.92 -11.01 -1.27
C ILE A 2 -4.16 -10.41 -0.61
N LYS A 3 -4.99 -9.73 -1.41
CA LYS A 3 -6.19 -9.01 -0.93
C LYS A 3 -7.16 -9.89 -0.14
N THR A 4 -7.35 -11.13 -0.55
CA THR A 4 -8.27 -12.07 0.13
C THR A 4 -7.75 -12.47 1.52
N GLU A 5 -6.46 -12.70 1.66
CA GLU A 5 -5.80 -13.03 2.94
C GLU A 5 -5.84 -11.84 3.89
N ILE A 6 -5.54 -10.63 3.39
CA ILE A 6 -5.67 -9.39 4.17
C ILE A 6 -7.11 -9.20 4.65
N SER A 7 -8.08 -9.48 3.79
CA SER A 7 -9.49 -9.43 4.17
C SER A 7 -9.87 -10.49 5.21
N GLU A 8 -9.21 -11.65 5.23
CA GLU A 8 -9.42 -12.69 6.25
C GLU A 8 -8.94 -12.18 7.60
N ILE A 9 -7.68 -11.72 7.69
CA ILE A 9 -7.12 -11.17 8.94
C ILE A 9 -7.93 -9.98 9.46
N LYS A 10 -8.37 -9.07 8.59
CA LYS A 10 -9.21 -7.92 8.99
C LYS A 10 -10.54 -8.31 9.61
N LYS A 11 -11.14 -9.42 9.19
CA LYS A 11 -12.41 -9.91 9.73
C LYS A 11 -12.24 -10.43 11.17
N LEU A 12 -11.01 -10.82 11.53
CA LEU A 12 -10.69 -11.25 12.89
C LEU A 12 -10.62 -10.08 13.88
N PHE A 13 -10.57 -8.82 13.43
CA PHE A 13 -10.57 -7.68 14.35
C PHE A 13 -12.00 -7.37 14.82
N ASN A 14 -12.51 -8.23 15.69
CA ASN A 14 -13.71 -8.07 16.49
C ASN A 14 -13.47 -8.78 17.82
N LYS A 15 -13.81 -8.12 18.94
CA LYS A 15 -13.58 -8.60 20.30
C LYS A 15 -14.06 -10.04 20.52
N ASP A 16 -15.18 -10.42 19.90
CA ASP A 16 -15.77 -11.77 20.03
C ASP A 16 -14.91 -12.90 19.45
N THR A 17 -14.00 -12.57 18.51
CA THR A 17 -13.13 -13.57 17.86
C THR A 17 -11.97 -14.00 18.74
N ASN A 18 -11.67 -13.24 19.80
CA ASN A 18 -10.59 -13.48 20.75
C ASN A 18 -9.18 -13.66 20.17
N VAL A 19 -8.92 -13.23 18.93
CA VAL A 19 -7.59 -13.43 18.30
C VAL A 19 -6.53 -12.48 18.83
N ILE A 20 -6.91 -11.33 19.37
CA ILE A 20 -5.97 -10.37 19.94
C ILE A 20 -5.82 -10.69 21.42
N THR A 21 -4.63 -11.15 21.81
CA THR A 21 -4.37 -11.60 23.19
C THR A 21 -3.82 -10.46 24.06
N ARG A 22 -3.01 -9.59 23.47
CA ARG A 22 -2.28 -8.52 24.17
C ARG A 22 -2.17 -7.26 23.32
N ILE A 23 -2.17 -6.11 24.00
CA ILE A 23 -1.89 -4.80 23.42
C ILE A 23 -0.80 -4.11 24.23
N ALA A 24 0.23 -3.64 23.53
CA ALA A 24 1.29 -2.83 24.11
C ALA A 24 1.35 -1.50 23.35
N SER A 25 1.51 -0.39 24.07
CA SER A 25 1.47 0.93 23.45
C SER A 25 2.46 1.92 24.06
N CYS A 26 2.84 2.92 23.26
CA CYS A 26 3.75 3.99 23.64
C CYS A 26 3.28 5.32 23.06
N TYR A 27 3.00 6.29 23.94
CA TYR A 27 2.68 7.67 23.56
C TYR A 27 3.93 8.54 23.62
N VAL A 28 4.22 9.21 22.51
CA VAL A 28 5.44 9.99 22.30
C VAL A 28 5.05 11.42 21.91
N ASP A 29 5.69 12.40 22.54
CA ASP A 29 5.50 13.80 22.15
C ASP A 29 6.35 14.19 20.92
N ALA A 30 6.08 15.38 20.36
CA ALA A 30 6.81 15.91 19.22
C ALA A 30 8.33 16.11 19.50
N GLU A 31 8.75 16.14 20.77
CA GLU A 31 10.15 16.22 21.19
C GLU A 31 10.81 14.84 21.33
N LYS A 32 10.13 13.77 20.91
CA LYS A 32 10.57 12.37 20.99
C LYS A 32 10.69 11.82 22.42
N ASN A 33 10.00 12.42 23.38
CA ASN A 33 9.93 11.91 24.75
C ASN A 33 8.77 10.93 24.90
N ILE A 34 9.05 9.78 25.51
CA ILE A 34 8.02 8.85 25.96
C ILE A 34 7.24 9.49 27.12
N LYS A 35 5.93 9.65 26.95
CA LYS A 35 5.03 10.19 27.99
C LYS A 35 4.24 9.11 28.71
N MET A 36 4.00 7.99 28.03
CA MET A 36 3.24 6.86 28.57
C MET A 36 3.61 5.60 27.82
N THR A 37 3.73 4.49 28.56
CA THR A 37 3.72 3.13 28.02
C THR A 37 2.62 2.33 28.71
N SER A 38 1.95 1.45 27.97
CA SER A 38 1.00 0.46 28.52
C SER A 38 1.29 -0.91 27.94
N ASN A 39 1.00 -1.95 28.71
CA ASN A 39 1.04 -3.34 28.26
C ASN A 39 -0.01 -4.13 29.05
N GLU A 40 -1.08 -4.51 28.40
CA GLU A 40 -2.21 -5.17 29.04
C GLU A 40 -2.86 -6.22 28.15
N SER A 41 -3.63 -7.12 28.80
CA SER A 41 -4.45 -8.08 28.06
C SER A 41 -5.50 -7.34 27.24
N PHE A 42 -5.68 -7.70 25.96
CA PHE A 42 -6.71 -7.04 25.15
C PHE A 42 -8.13 -7.34 25.66
N TYR A 43 -8.33 -8.49 26.32
CA TYR A 43 -9.62 -8.92 26.85
C TYR A 43 -10.16 -8.04 27.97
N ILE A 44 -9.31 -7.28 28.67
CA ILE A 44 -9.74 -6.42 29.78
C ILE A 44 -10.22 -5.04 29.32
N LEU A 45 -10.02 -4.68 28.05
CA LEU A 45 -10.51 -3.43 27.50
C LEU A 45 -12.04 -3.39 27.52
N THR A 46 -12.61 -2.19 27.63
CA THR A 46 -14.05 -1.98 27.44
C THR A 46 -14.44 -2.30 25.98
N GLU A 47 -15.72 -2.56 25.71
CA GLU A 47 -16.19 -2.78 24.33
C GLU A 47 -15.93 -1.56 23.44
N ASP A 48 -16.17 -0.35 23.96
CA ASP A 48 -15.96 0.89 23.24
C ASP A 48 -14.47 1.10 22.88
N ASP A 49 -13.56 0.86 23.82
CA ASP A 49 -12.12 1.00 23.58
C ASP A 49 -11.61 -0.06 22.58
N ALA A 50 -12.02 -1.32 22.77
CA ALA A 50 -11.65 -2.41 21.87
C ALA A 50 -12.11 -2.12 20.43
N PHE A 51 -13.35 -1.66 20.25
CA PHE A 51 -13.87 -1.27 18.94
C PHE A 51 -13.01 -0.17 18.28
N LYS A 52 -12.57 0.83 19.04
CA LYS A 52 -11.70 1.91 18.50
C LYS A 52 -10.32 1.41 18.10
N TYR A 53 -9.73 0.51 18.88
CA TYR A 53 -8.47 -0.13 18.51
C TYR A 53 -8.62 -1.01 17.27
N GLU A 54 -9.69 -1.79 17.15
CA GLU A 54 -9.97 -2.59 15.96
C GLU A 54 -10.16 -1.75 14.71
N GLU A 55 -10.79 -0.58 14.80
CA GLU A 55 -10.87 0.38 13.68
C GLU A 55 -9.47 0.83 13.22
N ILE A 56 -8.53 1.01 14.16
CA ILE A 56 -7.13 1.34 13.84
C ILE A 56 -6.48 0.15 13.12
N PHE A 57 -6.57 -1.07 13.67
CA PHE A 57 -5.94 -2.26 13.09
C PHE A 57 -6.46 -2.57 11.69
N LYS A 58 -7.78 -2.46 11.48
CA LYS A 58 -8.40 -2.60 10.16
C LYS A 58 -7.86 -1.55 9.18
N LYS A 59 -7.62 -0.32 9.63
CA LYS A 59 -7.03 0.75 8.80
C LYS A 59 -5.56 0.50 8.47
N THR A 60 -4.77 -0.03 9.40
CA THR A 60 -3.39 -0.45 9.14
C THR A 60 -3.30 -1.54 8.07
N LEU A 61 -4.33 -2.37 7.94
CA LEU A 61 -4.45 -3.37 6.87
C LEU A 61 -5.29 -2.88 5.67
N SER A 62 -5.51 -1.58 5.52
CA SER A 62 -6.30 -1.02 4.42
C SER A 62 -5.43 -0.31 3.40
N GLY A 63 -5.67 -0.58 2.12
CA GLY A 63 -4.94 0.03 1.02
C GLY A 63 -4.94 -0.87 -0.21
N THR A 64 -4.38 -0.38 -1.31
CA THR A 64 -4.14 -1.20 -2.50
C THR A 64 -2.81 -1.93 -2.34
N VAL A 65 -2.84 -3.27 -2.51
CA VAL A 65 -1.64 -4.11 -2.53
C VAL A 65 -0.72 -3.67 -3.67
N GLY A 66 0.58 -3.55 -3.41
CA GLY A 66 1.56 -3.01 -4.36
C GLY A 66 1.60 -1.48 -4.43
N LYS A 67 0.77 -0.76 -3.65
CA LYS A 67 0.80 0.70 -3.50
C LYS A 67 0.92 1.11 -2.03
N GLY A 68 -0.19 1.07 -1.29
CA GLY A 68 -0.24 1.45 0.14
C GLY A 68 0.01 0.28 1.09
N LEU A 69 -0.09 -0.95 0.58
CA LEU A 69 0.26 -2.18 1.27
C LEU A 69 1.33 -2.90 0.45
N LEU A 70 2.52 -3.09 1.02
CA LEU A 70 3.67 -3.66 0.33
C LEU A 70 4.08 -4.94 1.03
N ASN A 71 4.20 -6.04 0.27
CA ASN A 71 4.87 -7.24 0.76
C ASN A 71 6.37 -6.97 0.71
N ILE A 72 7.03 -7.11 1.85
CA ILE A 72 8.43 -6.81 2.05
C ILE A 72 9.13 -8.11 2.43
N GLY A 73 9.90 -8.67 1.51
CA GLY A 73 10.76 -9.83 1.78
C GLY A 73 11.99 -9.42 2.58
N PHE A 74 12.34 -10.20 3.61
CA PHE A 74 13.56 -9.98 4.37
C PHE A 74 14.78 -10.48 3.58
N PRO A 75 15.82 -9.64 3.39
CA PRO A 75 17.08 -10.11 2.82
C PRO A 75 17.83 -10.97 3.85
N ILE A 76 18.77 -11.78 3.36
CA ILE A 76 19.63 -12.64 4.18
C ILE A 76 20.33 -11.85 5.31
N SER A 77 20.71 -10.59 5.05
CA SER A 77 21.34 -9.71 6.03
C SER A 77 20.41 -9.38 7.21
N ALA A 78 19.12 -9.16 6.96
CA ALA A 78 18.13 -8.88 8.01
C ALA A 78 17.83 -10.12 8.87
N GLN A 79 17.95 -11.31 8.27
CA GLN A 79 17.73 -12.61 8.92
C GLN A 79 18.94 -13.13 9.71
N ALA A 80 20.09 -12.45 9.64
CA ALA A 80 21.25 -12.81 10.45
C ALA A 80 20.95 -12.61 11.95
N GLN A 81 21.69 -13.33 12.80
CA GLN A 81 21.57 -13.20 14.25
C GLN A 81 21.79 -11.74 14.69
N GLY A 82 20.85 -11.18 15.46
CA GLY A 82 20.85 -9.78 15.86
C GLY A 82 20.35 -8.79 14.80
N GLY A 83 19.93 -9.27 13.64
CA GLY A 83 19.27 -8.45 12.61
C GLY A 83 17.82 -8.10 12.94
N ALA A 84 17.21 -7.27 12.09
CA ALA A 84 15.84 -6.79 12.28
C ALA A 84 14.81 -7.94 12.33
N HIS A 85 14.97 -8.96 11.48
CA HIS A 85 14.08 -10.13 11.47
C HIS A 85 14.19 -10.92 12.77
N ASP A 86 15.40 -11.22 13.24
CA ASP A 86 15.65 -11.90 14.53
C ASP A 86 15.05 -11.11 15.71
N PHE A 87 15.16 -9.78 15.68
CA PHE A 87 14.52 -8.92 16.68
C PHE A 87 12.99 -9.02 16.67
N LEU A 88 12.36 -8.94 15.49
CA LEU A 88 10.90 -9.07 15.36
C LEU A 88 10.40 -10.47 15.73
N MET A 89 11.15 -11.52 15.41
CA MET A 89 10.87 -12.89 15.84
C MET A 89 10.86 -12.99 17.36
N LYS A 90 11.90 -12.46 18.04
CA LYS A 90 11.95 -12.43 19.52
C LYS A 90 10.79 -11.65 20.13
N LEU A 91 10.47 -10.48 19.58
CA LEU A 91 9.35 -9.65 20.05
C LEU A 91 8.00 -10.36 19.88
N ARG A 92 7.82 -11.10 18.79
CA ARG A 92 6.63 -11.91 18.53
C ARG A 92 6.56 -13.08 19.49
N ASP A 93 7.64 -13.85 19.59
CA ASP A 93 7.73 -15.07 20.40
C ASP A 93 7.60 -14.77 21.90
N SER A 94 7.95 -13.55 22.33
CA SER A 94 7.69 -13.08 23.69
C SER A 94 6.21 -12.74 23.97
N ALA A 95 5.32 -12.85 22.97
CA ALA A 95 3.90 -12.47 23.05
C ALA A 95 3.64 -11.07 23.63
N LEU A 96 4.59 -10.14 23.39
CA LEU A 96 4.64 -8.79 23.98
C LEU A 96 4.72 -8.78 25.53
N GLU A 97 5.24 -9.82 26.17
CA GLU A 97 5.42 -9.88 27.63
C GLU A 97 6.79 -9.38 28.10
N ASP A 98 7.77 -9.31 27.21
CA ASP A 98 9.12 -8.81 27.52
C ASP A 98 9.16 -7.27 27.43
N GLU A 99 9.21 -6.62 28.59
CA GLU A 99 9.23 -5.15 28.70
C GLU A 99 10.50 -4.51 28.11
N GLU A 100 11.64 -5.18 28.17
CA GLU A 100 12.90 -4.65 27.63
C GLU A 100 12.90 -4.73 26.10
N LEU A 101 12.37 -5.81 25.51
CA LEU A 101 12.16 -5.90 24.06
C LEU A 101 11.17 -4.84 23.57
N LEU A 102 10.06 -4.64 24.27
CA LEU A 102 9.08 -3.60 23.94
C LEU A 102 9.71 -2.21 23.98
N LYS A 103 10.46 -1.89 25.04
CA LYS A 103 11.15 -0.61 25.18
C LYS A 103 12.19 -0.40 24.08
N SER A 104 12.96 -1.44 23.75
CA SER A 104 13.90 -1.42 22.63
C SER A 104 13.18 -1.12 21.31
N PHE A 105 12.06 -1.78 21.05
CA PHE A 105 11.26 -1.54 19.85
C PHE A 105 10.75 -0.09 19.80
N TYR A 106 10.19 0.44 20.88
CA TYR A 106 9.71 1.83 20.93
C TYR A 106 10.84 2.82 20.65
N ASN A 107 12.02 2.63 21.24
CA ASN A 107 13.16 3.51 20.97
C ASN A 107 13.59 3.46 19.50
N GLN A 108 13.66 2.27 18.89
CA GLN A 108 13.97 2.16 17.46
C GLN A 108 12.93 2.90 16.61
N VAL A 109 11.63 2.76 16.90
CA VAL A 109 10.59 3.49 16.19
C VAL A 109 10.75 5.00 16.40
N ILE A 110 11.02 5.46 17.61
CA ILE A 110 11.19 6.89 17.93
C ILE A 110 12.38 7.51 17.20
N GLU A 111 13.48 6.78 17.07
CA GLU A 111 14.67 7.23 16.36
C GLU A 111 14.42 7.36 14.85
N ASN A 112 13.64 6.43 14.28
CA ASN A 112 13.52 6.23 12.83
C ASN A 112 12.23 6.75 12.20
N PHE A 113 11.19 7.00 12.99
CA PHE A 113 9.95 7.60 12.54
C PHE A 113 10.04 9.14 12.61
N VAL A 114 9.81 9.81 11.48
CA VAL A 114 9.83 11.26 11.39
C VAL A 114 8.39 11.77 11.47
N CYS A 115 8.07 12.47 12.54
CA CYS A 115 6.77 13.10 12.76
C CYS A 115 6.98 14.37 13.57
N ASP A 116 6.45 15.50 13.06
CA ASP A 116 6.53 16.81 13.74
C ASP A 116 5.43 17.01 14.79
N GLU A 117 4.62 15.98 15.02
CA GLU A 117 3.49 15.97 15.95
C GLU A 117 3.68 14.85 16.98
N ASN A 118 2.85 14.86 18.02
CA ASN A 118 2.78 13.73 18.93
C ASN A 118 2.27 12.50 18.17
N TYR A 119 2.65 11.31 18.59
CA TYR A 119 2.19 10.07 17.97
C TYR A 119 2.09 8.95 19.00
N TYR A 120 1.32 7.92 18.62
CA TYR A 120 1.01 6.77 19.42
C TYR A 120 1.36 5.51 18.65
N ILE A 121 2.28 4.74 19.23
CA ILE A 121 2.72 3.44 18.70
C ILE A 121 1.87 2.37 19.37
N ILE A 122 1.23 1.51 18.59
CA ILE A 122 0.41 0.40 19.09
C ILE A 122 0.96 -0.90 18.50
N LEU A 123 1.25 -1.86 19.35
CA LEU A 123 1.58 -3.24 19.00
C LEU A 123 0.50 -4.18 19.56
N ILE A 124 0.07 -5.14 18.77
CA ILE A 124 -0.80 -6.21 19.24
C ILE A 124 -0.22 -7.59 18.93
N ASN A 125 -0.49 -8.53 19.83
CA ASN A 125 -0.21 -9.96 19.65
C ASN A 125 -1.46 -10.67 19.12
N ILE A 126 -1.36 -11.24 17.93
CA ILE A 126 -2.41 -11.98 17.23
C ILE A 126 -2.12 -13.47 17.33
N MET A 127 -3.10 -14.23 17.81
CA MET A 127 -3.12 -15.69 17.83
C MET A 127 -4.40 -16.12 17.12
N TYR A 128 -4.27 -16.66 15.91
CA TYR A 128 -5.40 -17.06 15.07
C TYR A 128 -5.34 -18.55 14.77
N ASP A 129 -6.28 -19.31 15.33
CA ASP A 129 -6.49 -20.71 14.96
C ASP A 129 -7.07 -20.78 13.54
N ILE A 130 -6.28 -21.28 12.59
CA ILE A 130 -6.67 -21.31 11.18
C ILE A 130 -7.67 -22.46 10.98
N PRO A 131 -8.93 -22.19 10.58
CA PRO A 131 -9.91 -23.25 10.35
C PRO A 131 -9.58 -24.04 9.09
N VAL A 132 -9.85 -25.35 9.10
CA VAL A 132 -9.67 -26.21 7.92
C VAL A 132 -10.65 -25.81 6.84
N LYS A 133 -10.16 -25.65 5.61
CA LYS A 133 -10.99 -25.31 4.45
C LYS A 133 -11.14 -26.52 3.53
N THR A 134 -12.38 -26.94 3.31
CA THR A 134 -12.66 -28.06 2.40
C THR A 134 -12.48 -27.64 0.93
N LYS A 135 -12.40 -28.62 0.02
CA LYS A 135 -12.30 -28.37 -1.44
C LYS A 135 -13.44 -27.50 -1.99
N ASP A 136 -14.60 -27.52 -1.33
CA ASP A 136 -15.78 -26.73 -1.68
C ASP A 136 -15.77 -25.32 -1.04
N LYS A 137 -14.63 -24.88 -0.49
CA LYS A 137 -14.42 -23.59 0.19
C LYS A 137 -15.27 -23.39 1.46
N MET A 138 -15.86 -24.43 2.02
CA MET A 138 -16.51 -24.37 3.33
C MET A 138 -15.45 -24.42 4.44
N LEU A 139 -15.62 -23.60 5.47
CA LEU A 139 -14.79 -23.61 6.67
C LEU A 139 -15.34 -24.64 7.66
N LEU A 140 -14.47 -25.48 8.20
CA LEU A 140 -14.75 -26.37 9.31
C LEU A 140 -14.18 -25.72 10.56
N ASP A 141 -14.99 -24.91 11.24
CA ASP A 141 -14.55 -24.11 12.39
C ASP A 141 -14.08 -24.97 13.58
N ASP A 142 -14.51 -26.25 13.64
CA ASP A 142 -14.14 -27.20 14.70
C ASP A 142 -12.81 -27.94 14.44
N ALA A 143 -12.15 -27.70 13.30
CA ALA A 143 -10.87 -28.30 12.94
C ALA A 143 -9.86 -27.21 12.62
N SER A 144 -8.72 -27.22 13.32
CA SER A 144 -7.59 -26.33 13.06
C SER A 144 -6.31 -27.14 12.95
N ASP A 145 -5.51 -26.83 11.93
CA ASP A 145 -4.23 -27.50 11.65
C ASP A 145 -3.02 -26.63 12.04
N GLU A 146 -3.18 -25.31 12.13
CA GLU A 146 -2.10 -24.37 12.39
C GLU A 146 -2.62 -23.13 13.15
N ILE A 147 -1.77 -22.61 14.05
CA ILE A 147 -1.99 -21.33 14.74
C ILE A 147 -1.12 -20.27 14.07
N TYR A 148 -1.76 -19.28 13.46
CA TYR A 148 -1.08 -18.11 12.94
C TYR A 148 -0.77 -17.14 14.10
N HIS A 149 0.53 -17.01 14.42
CA HIS A 149 1.04 -16.10 15.44
C HIS A 149 1.70 -14.89 14.77
N ALA A 150 1.16 -13.69 15.03
CA ALA A 150 1.66 -12.47 14.40
C ALA A 150 1.62 -11.23 15.30
N LEU A 151 2.42 -10.25 14.91
CA LEU A 151 2.42 -8.89 15.42
C LEU A 151 1.80 -7.95 14.40
N LEU A 152 0.95 -7.04 14.86
CA LEU A 152 0.55 -5.87 14.07
C LEU A 152 0.99 -4.60 14.79
N CYS A 153 1.82 -3.80 14.11
CA CYS A 153 2.24 -2.47 14.54
C CYS A 153 1.42 -1.40 13.81
N SER A 154 0.87 -0.44 14.53
CA SER A 154 0.15 0.72 14.01
C SER A 154 0.71 2.00 14.62
N ILE A 155 1.10 2.96 13.78
CA ILE A 155 1.62 4.27 14.21
C ILE A 155 0.60 5.34 13.85
N CYS A 156 0.03 5.97 14.88
CA CYS A 156 -1.06 6.93 14.76
C CYS A 156 -0.61 8.33 15.19
N PRO A 157 -0.78 9.37 14.37
CA PRO A 157 -0.60 10.75 14.81
C PRO A 157 -1.59 11.09 15.93
N VAL A 158 -1.17 11.96 16.84
CA VAL A 158 -1.98 12.47 17.94
C VAL A 158 -2.05 13.97 17.83
N ARG A 159 -3.23 14.49 17.49
CA ARG A 159 -3.45 15.92 17.26
C ARG A 159 -4.36 16.52 18.31
N LEU A 160 -4.06 17.74 18.72
CA LEU A 160 -4.95 18.51 19.60
C LEU A 160 -6.18 18.95 18.80
N SER A 161 -7.37 18.56 19.25
CA SER A 161 -8.60 19.02 18.62
C SER A 161 -8.79 20.53 18.83
N LYS A 162 -9.52 21.19 17.92
CA LYS A 162 -9.83 22.61 18.07
C LYS A 162 -10.77 22.80 19.25
N SER A 163 -10.51 23.82 20.08
CA SER A 163 -11.45 24.24 21.12
C SER A 163 -12.80 24.58 20.51
N ALA A 164 -13.89 24.14 21.13
CA ALA A 164 -15.23 24.37 20.64
C ALA A 164 -16.22 24.56 21.79
N LEU A 165 -17.33 25.26 21.51
CA LEU A 165 -18.50 25.24 22.38
C LEU A 165 -19.17 23.87 22.25
N VAL A 166 -19.30 23.15 23.35
CA VAL A 166 -19.93 21.81 23.40
C VAL A 166 -21.08 21.80 24.38
N TYR A 167 -22.08 20.97 24.11
CA TYR A 167 -23.14 20.68 25.07
C TYR A 167 -22.64 19.66 26.09
N ASN A 168 -22.49 20.09 27.35
CA ASN A 168 -22.19 19.18 28.46
C ASN A 168 -23.50 18.54 28.95
N SER A 169 -23.69 17.25 28.67
CA SER A 169 -24.93 16.52 29.01
C SER A 169 -25.15 16.38 30.51
N ILE A 170 -24.10 16.40 31.33
CA ILE A 170 -24.19 16.31 32.80
C ILE A 170 -24.67 17.65 33.37
N ARG A 171 -24.14 18.76 32.87
CA ARG A 171 -24.47 20.12 33.35
C ARG A 171 -25.63 20.78 32.61
N GLN A 172 -26.07 20.17 31.50
CA GLN A 172 -27.09 20.70 30.59
C GLN A 172 -26.82 22.14 30.14
N HIS A 173 -25.55 22.47 29.88
CA HIS A 173 -25.09 23.83 29.56
C HIS A 173 -24.10 23.81 28.38
N ILE A 174 -24.06 24.90 27.61
CA ILE A 174 -23.09 25.10 26.52
C ILE A 174 -21.84 25.73 27.10
N GLU A 175 -20.72 25.02 27.09
CA GLU A 175 -19.45 25.52 27.62
C GLU A 175 -18.32 25.40 26.60
N ASN A 176 -17.32 26.27 26.71
CA ASN A 176 -16.10 26.15 25.93
C ASN A 176 -15.28 24.98 26.49
N ARG A 177 -15.01 23.99 25.64
CA ARG A 177 -14.14 22.86 25.96
C ARG A 177 -12.82 23.03 25.22
N ALA A 178 -11.73 22.99 25.98
CA ALA A 178 -10.38 22.94 25.43
C ALA A 178 -10.23 21.69 24.55
N GLY A 179 -9.30 21.76 23.59
CA GLY A 179 -8.99 20.62 22.74
C GLY A 179 -8.54 19.41 23.55
N ASP A 180 -8.95 18.24 23.11
CA ASP A 180 -8.46 16.95 23.60
C ASP A 180 -7.43 16.42 22.61
N TRP A 181 -6.40 15.75 23.12
CA TRP A 181 -5.45 15.02 22.28
C TRP A 181 -6.14 13.80 21.69
N LYS A 182 -6.32 13.80 20.37
CA LYS A 182 -7.04 12.76 19.65
C LYS A 182 -6.05 11.91 18.85
N ILE A 183 -6.12 10.61 19.05
CA ILE A 183 -5.45 9.62 18.21
C ILE A 183 -6.16 9.56 16.86
N GLU A 184 -5.43 9.79 15.77
CA GLU A 184 -5.94 9.72 14.40
C GLU A 184 -5.77 8.32 13.80
N ALA A 185 -6.25 8.14 12.58
CA ALA A 185 -6.01 6.92 11.82
C ALA A 185 -4.50 6.68 11.62
N PRO A 186 -4.07 5.41 11.55
CA PRO A 186 -2.66 5.08 11.37
C PRO A 186 -2.14 5.67 10.06
N VAL A 187 -0.89 6.12 10.09
CA VAL A 187 -0.18 6.63 8.90
C VAL A 187 0.89 5.69 8.41
N ASN A 188 1.36 4.81 9.30
CA ASN A 188 2.42 3.84 9.05
C ASN A 188 2.19 2.61 9.94
N GLY A 189 2.71 1.46 9.54
CA GLY A 189 2.60 0.23 10.31
C GLY A 189 3.09 -0.98 9.54
N PHE A 190 3.07 -2.14 10.19
CA PHE A 190 3.37 -3.41 9.54
C PHE A 190 2.68 -4.57 10.24
N LEU A 191 2.41 -5.64 9.49
CA LEU A 191 2.06 -6.96 10.00
C LEU A 191 3.25 -7.90 9.78
N PHE A 192 3.68 -8.61 10.81
CA PHE A 192 4.77 -9.59 10.73
C PHE A 192 4.52 -10.78 11.66
N PRO A 193 4.77 -12.02 11.20
CA PRO A 193 4.94 -12.46 9.80
C PRO A 193 3.73 -12.14 8.93
N VAL A 194 3.78 -12.43 7.63
CA VAL A 194 2.59 -12.40 6.78
C VAL A 194 1.85 -13.75 6.82
N PHE A 195 0.57 -13.72 6.45
CA PHE A 195 -0.27 -14.91 6.31
C PHE A 195 -0.48 -15.20 4.83
N ASN A 196 0.29 -16.14 4.30
CA ASN A 196 0.28 -16.56 2.89
C ASN A 196 -0.20 -18.01 2.81
N ASP A 197 -1.05 -18.35 1.85
CA ASP A 197 -1.49 -19.72 1.58
C ASP A 197 -2.06 -20.47 2.80
N ARG A 198 -2.73 -19.72 3.68
CA ARG A 198 -3.27 -20.19 4.95
C ARG A 198 -2.22 -20.69 5.95
N THR A 199 -0.99 -20.22 5.86
CA THR A 199 0.11 -20.56 6.78
C THR A 199 0.91 -19.30 7.14
N THR A 200 1.78 -19.46 8.14
CA THR A 200 2.69 -18.42 8.60
C THR A 200 3.92 -18.33 7.69
N ASP A 201 4.11 -17.19 7.04
CA ASP A 201 5.32 -16.92 6.25
C ASP A 201 6.24 -15.93 6.97
N ILE A 202 7.28 -16.46 7.59
CA ILE A 202 8.26 -15.69 8.36
C ILE A 202 9.25 -14.91 7.50
N HIS A 203 9.26 -15.09 6.19
CA HIS A 203 10.22 -14.46 5.29
C HIS A 203 9.75 -13.11 4.75
N GLU A 204 8.51 -12.70 5.05
CA GLU A 204 7.97 -11.42 4.64
C GLU A 204 7.26 -10.67 5.78
N ALA A 205 7.14 -9.36 5.63
CA ALA A 205 6.25 -8.49 6.39
C ALA A 205 5.32 -7.73 5.43
N LEU A 206 4.09 -7.42 5.87
CA LEU A 206 3.19 -6.55 5.13
C LEU A 206 3.31 -5.14 5.69
N TYR A 207 3.97 -4.25 4.95
CA TYR A 207 4.15 -2.85 5.32
C TYR A 207 2.96 -1.99 4.86
N PHE A 208 2.54 -1.06 5.71
CA PHE A 208 1.48 -0.10 5.44
C PHE A 208 1.99 1.34 5.41
N SER A 209 1.62 2.07 4.37
CA SER A 209 1.75 3.51 4.30
C SER A 209 0.44 4.17 3.87
N LYS A 210 -0.04 5.13 4.66
CA LYS A 210 -1.19 5.96 4.28
C LYS A 210 -0.89 6.85 3.08
N ASN A 211 0.36 7.29 2.91
CA ASN A 211 0.81 8.03 1.74
C ASN A 211 1.80 7.17 0.93
N PRO A 212 1.32 6.45 -0.12
CA PRO A 212 2.19 5.62 -0.94
C PRO A 212 3.31 6.38 -1.64
N ALA A 213 3.13 7.68 -1.90
CA ALA A 213 4.17 8.49 -2.56
C ALA A 213 5.32 8.89 -1.62
N GLU A 214 5.12 8.74 -0.30
CA GLU A 214 6.08 9.14 0.73
C GLU A 214 6.31 7.95 1.67
N ILE A 215 6.87 6.87 1.12
CA ILE A 215 7.27 5.70 1.92
C ILE A 215 8.36 6.14 2.91
N ASN A 216 8.21 5.75 4.17
CA ASN A 216 9.21 6.04 5.19
C ASN A 216 10.40 5.08 5.04
N LYS A 217 11.38 5.49 4.23
CA LYS A 217 12.57 4.68 3.91
C LYS A 217 13.37 4.29 5.16
N LYS A 218 13.59 5.26 6.07
CA LYS A 218 14.29 5.03 7.35
C LYS A 218 13.59 4.00 8.24
N PHE A 219 12.25 4.01 8.24
CA PHE A 219 11.49 3.02 9.00
C PHE A 219 11.70 1.61 8.42
N LEU A 220 11.61 1.45 7.10
CA LEU A 220 11.87 0.15 6.45
C LEU A 220 13.31 -0.34 6.69
N GLU A 221 14.30 0.53 6.52
CA GLU A 221 15.71 0.20 6.67
C GLU A 221 16.07 -0.17 8.11
N ASN A 222 15.60 0.61 9.09
CA ASN A 222 16.07 0.47 10.47
C ASN A 222 15.15 -0.36 11.37
N ILE A 223 13.88 -0.57 10.98
CA ILE A 223 12.93 -1.42 11.73
C ILE A 223 12.76 -2.79 11.07
N LEU A 224 12.68 -2.84 9.73
CA LEU A 224 12.53 -4.10 9.00
C LEU A 224 13.87 -4.60 8.42
N GLY A 225 14.94 -3.80 8.42
CA GLY A 225 16.24 -4.24 7.90
C GLY A 225 16.26 -4.39 6.38
N VAL A 226 15.34 -3.74 5.66
CA VAL A 226 15.20 -3.86 4.21
C VAL A 226 15.52 -2.54 3.51
N GLU A 227 16.08 -2.63 2.31
CA GLU A 227 16.13 -1.46 1.44
C GLU A 227 14.71 -1.07 1.03
N ALA A 228 14.40 0.23 1.11
CA ALA A 228 13.08 0.70 0.78
C ALA A 228 12.79 0.50 -0.72
N PRO A 229 11.70 -0.18 -1.09
CA PRO A 229 11.36 -0.36 -2.50
C PRO A 229 10.97 0.97 -3.12
N PHE A 230 11.09 1.06 -4.45
CA PHE A 230 10.51 2.18 -5.19
C PHE A 230 9.01 2.23 -4.96
N ASN A 231 8.49 3.42 -4.68
CA ASN A 231 7.06 3.61 -4.61
C ASN A 231 6.42 3.58 -6.02
N ALA A 232 5.09 3.42 -6.09
CA ALA A 232 4.37 3.31 -7.36
C ALA A 232 4.64 4.46 -8.35
N LYS A 233 4.89 5.69 -7.84
CA LYS A 233 5.24 6.84 -8.68
C LYS A 233 6.66 6.73 -9.20
N GLU A 234 7.64 6.41 -8.34
CA GLU A 234 9.04 6.18 -8.74
C GLU A 234 9.13 5.04 -9.77
N GLN A 235 8.43 3.92 -9.55
CA GLN A 235 8.35 2.79 -10.48
C GLN A 235 7.85 3.22 -11.86
N LYS A 236 6.75 3.98 -11.91
CA LYS A 236 6.18 4.51 -13.15
C LYS A 236 7.18 5.42 -13.87
N GLU A 237 7.82 6.33 -13.13
CA GLU A 237 8.79 7.28 -13.68
C GLU A 237 10.01 6.56 -14.26
N ILE A 238 10.52 5.52 -13.60
CA ILE A 238 11.63 4.69 -14.11
C ILE A 238 11.24 4.04 -15.44
N ILE A 239 10.12 3.30 -15.48
CA ILE A 239 9.68 2.62 -16.70
C ILE A 239 9.45 3.62 -17.84
N GLN A 240 8.80 4.76 -17.56
CA GLN A 240 8.56 5.79 -18.58
C GLN A 240 9.86 6.38 -19.11
N GLN A 241 10.82 6.69 -18.24
CA GLN A 241 12.11 7.23 -18.67
C GLN A 241 12.89 6.22 -19.52
N GLU A 242 12.89 4.95 -19.13
CA GLU A 242 13.59 3.90 -19.87
C GLU A 242 12.91 3.61 -21.22
N LEU A 243 11.58 3.64 -21.30
CA LEU A 243 10.86 3.55 -22.57
C LEU A 243 11.21 4.72 -23.51
N VAL A 244 11.20 5.95 -22.99
CA VAL A 244 11.54 7.16 -23.78
C VAL A 244 12.99 7.11 -24.25
N LYS A 245 13.93 6.69 -23.38
CA LYS A 245 15.36 6.54 -23.74
C LYS A 245 15.56 5.48 -24.83
N ALA A 246 14.89 4.34 -24.70
CA ALA A 246 15.02 3.22 -25.60
C ALA A 246 14.40 3.50 -26.99
N ILE A 247 13.18 4.04 -27.03
CA ILE A 247 12.47 4.33 -28.28
C ILE A 247 13.08 5.58 -28.97
N GLY A 248 13.58 6.54 -28.19
CA GLY A 248 14.28 7.71 -28.70
C GLY A 248 13.42 8.58 -29.62
N ASN A 249 13.95 8.91 -30.80
CA ASN A 249 13.31 9.83 -31.75
C ASN A 249 12.01 9.30 -32.35
N ASP A 250 11.81 7.97 -32.32
CA ASP A 250 10.60 7.32 -32.85
C ASP A 250 9.48 7.24 -31.82
N CYS A 251 9.64 7.86 -30.65
CA CYS A 251 8.63 7.89 -29.58
C CYS A 251 7.41 8.71 -30.03
N ASN A 252 6.47 8.03 -30.70
CA ASN A 252 5.24 8.59 -31.22
C ASN A 252 4.01 8.10 -30.43
N TYR A 253 2.88 8.73 -30.70
CA TYR A 253 1.62 8.43 -30.01
C TYR A 253 1.22 6.98 -30.22
N GLU A 254 1.38 6.46 -31.44
CA GLU A 254 0.92 5.14 -31.84
C GLU A 254 1.65 4.02 -31.07
N ILE A 255 2.98 4.10 -30.93
CA ILE A 255 3.76 3.12 -30.17
C ILE A 255 3.37 3.18 -28.69
N ILE A 256 3.31 4.37 -28.09
CA ILE A 256 2.99 4.51 -26.65
C ILE A 256 1.56 4.05 -26.35
N SER A 257 0.61 4.32 -27.24
CA SER A 257 -0.79 3.89 -27.09
C SER A 257 -0.91 2.37 -27.17
N ARG A 258 -0.18 1.74 -28.09
CA ARG A 258 -0.11 0.26 -28.17
C ARG A 258 0.55 -0.36 -26.94
N ILE A 259 1.60 0.24 -26.39
CA ILE A 259 2.21 -0.24 -25.12
C ILE A 259 1.16 -0.19 -24.01
N HIS A 260 0.39 0.90 -23.93
CA HIS A 260 -0.69 1.04 -22.96
C HIS A 260 -1.80 0.01 -23.17
N GLU A 261 -2.22 -0.25 -24.41
CA GLU A 261 -3.19 -1.29 -24.76
C GLU A 261 -2.70 -2.70 -24.38
N GLU A 262 -1.48 -3.07 -24.77
CA GLU A 262 -0.89 -4.39 -24.45
C GLU A 262 -0.80 -4.64 -22.95
N ILE A 263 -0.39 -3.64 -22.16
CA ILE A 263 -0.37 -3.76 -20.70
C ILE A 263 -1.81 -3.86 -20.15
N GLY A 264 -2.76 -3.11 -20.73
CA GLY A 264 -4.17 -3.18 -20.38
C GLY A 264 -4.76 -4.57 -20.59
N GLU A 265 -4.50 -5.18 -21.74
CA GLU A 265 -4.92 -6.55 -22.06
C GLU A 265 -4.35 -7.58 -21.08
N LEU A 266 -3.08 -7.43 -20.67
CA LEU A 266 -2.48 -8.29 -19.66
C LEU A 266 -3.18 -8.15 -18.29
N ILE A 267 -3.52 -6.92 -17.90
CA ILE A 267 -4.27 -6.66 -16.65
C ILE A 267 -5.66 -7.31 -16.71
N GLU A 268 -6.38 -7.16 -17.83
CA GLU A 268 -7.70 -7.78 -18.02
C GLU A 268 -7.63 -9.30 -18.00
N ALA A 269 -6.62 -9.89 -18.65
CA ALA A 269 -6.38 -11.33 -18.62
C ALA A 269 -6.09 -11.85 -17.20
N ASN A 270 -5.50 -11.02 -16.34
CA ASN A 270 -5.21 -11.33 -14.93
C ASN A 270 -6.38 -10.99 -13.97
N ALA A 271 -7.52 -10.49 -14.44
CA ALA A 271 -8.59 -9.99 -13.57
C ALA A 271 -9.21 -11.06 -12.63
N ALA A 272 -9.10 -12.35 -13.00
CA ALA A 272 -9.58 -13.46 -12.18
C ALA A 272 -8.53 -13.97 -11.17
N ASP A 273 -7.26 -13.62 -11.35
CA ASP A 273 -6.19 -13.98 -10.42
C ASP A 273 -6.22 -13.01 -9.23
N PRO A 274 -6.25 -13.51 -7.98
CA PRO A 274 -6.20 -12.64 -6.81
C PRO A 274 -4.81 -12.01 -6.57
N ASN A 275 -3.76 -12.52 -7.23
CA ASN A 275 -2.43 -11.93 -7.21
C ASN A 275 -2.34 -10.74 -8.18
N PRO A 276 -1.67 -9.65 -7.79
CA PRO A 276 -1.40 -8.56 -8.72
C PRO A 276 -0.50 -9.04 -9.87
N LEU A 277 -0.80 -8.62 -11.09
CA LEU A 277 0.07 -8.84 -12.24
C LEU A 277 1.36 -8.05 -12.05
N ILE A 278 2.47 -8.76 -11.87
CA ILE A 278 3.81 -8.19 -11.81
C ILE A 278 4.44 -8.31 -13.21
N LEU A 279 4.95 -7.20 -13.73
CA LEU A 279 5.70 -7.16 -14.98
C LEU A 279 7.19 -7.01 -14.66
N GLU A 280 7.98 -7.92 -15.22
CA GLU A 280 9.43 -7.89 -15.19
C GLU A 280 9.99 -7.37 -16.51
N LYS A 281 11.31 -7.18 -16.55
CA LYS A 281 12.03 -6.73 -17.75
C LYS A 281 11.67 -7.53 -19.00
N ASN A 282 11.60 -8.85 -18.91
CA ASN A 282 11.27 -9.70 -20.05
C ASN A 282 9.83 -9.50 -20.54
N ASP A 283 8.89 -9.24 -19.63
CA ASP A 283 7.50 -8.94 -20.00
C ASP A 283 7.43 -7.60 -20.74
N MET A 284 8.16 -6.59 -20.25
CA MET A 284 8.24 -5.29 -20.91
C MET A 284 8.88 -5.38 -22.31
N LEU A 285 9.90 -6.22 -22.49
CA LEU A 285 10.48 -6.48 -23.83
C LEU A 285 9.46 -7.09 -24.79
N ASN A 286 8.63 -8.02 -24.30
CA ASN A 286 7.56 -8.62 -25.08
C ASN A 286 6.48 -7.60 -25.44
N VAL A 287 6.07 -6.76 -24.47
CA VAL A 287 5.13 -5.65 -24.69
C VAL A 287 5.66 -4.71 -25.77
N MET A 288 6.90 -4.24 -25.64
CA MET A 288 7.53 -3.35 -26.64
C MET A 288 7.54 -3.97 -28.04
N SER A 289 7.89 -5.26 -28.14
CA SER A 289 7.91 -5.97 -29.42
C SER A 289 6.53 -6.03 -30.08
N LYS A 290 5.50 -6.42 -29.31
CA LYS A 290 4.11 -6.48 -29.82
C LYS A 290 3.56 -5.11 -30.19
N SER A 291 3.96 -4.07 -29.45
CA SER A 291 3.57 -2.67 -29.74
C SER A 291 4.23 -2.09 -31.00
N GLY A 292 5.19 -2.81 -31.59
CA GLY A 292 5.89 -2.40 -32.82
C GLY A 292 7.08 -1.48 -32.56
N ALA A 293 7.71 -1.56 -31.39
CA ALA A 293 9.01 -0.94 -31.16
C ALA A 293 10.07 -1.58 -32.07
N ALA A 294 11.02 -0.78 -32.55
CA ALA A 294 12.13 -1.26 -33.38
C ALA A 294 13.08 -2.18 -32.58
N ASP A 295 13.76 -3.09 -33.27
CA ASP A 295 14.71 -4.03 -32.66
C ASP A 295 15.82 -3.31 -31.89
N GLU A 296 16.28 -2.16 -32.40
CA GLU A 296 17.27 -1.31 -31.73
C GLU A 296 16.74 -0.80 -30.38
N ALA A 297 15.48 -0.37 -30.32
CA ALA A 297 14.86 0.10 -29.07
C ALA A 297 14.70 -1.04 -28.06
N ILE A 298 14.30 -2.23 -28.52
CA ILE A 298 14.20 -3.43 -27.69
C ILE A 298 15.58 -3.79 -27.11
N SER A 299 16.64 -3.71 -27.92
CA SER A 299 18.03 -3.94 -27.44
C SER A 299 18.45 -2.90 -26.41
N MET A 300 18.19 -1.60 -26.66
CA MET A 300 18.53 -0.54 -25.71
C MET A 300 17.82 -0.71 -24.37
N TYR A 301 16.53 -1.08 -24.38
CA TYR A 301 15.78 -1.34 -23.15
C TYR A 301 16.32 -2.55 -22.38
N ARG A 302 16.72 -3.61 -23.11
CA ARG A 302 17.32 -4.83 -22.53
C ARG A 302 18.67 -4.55 -21.86
N ASP A 303 19.49 -3.70 -22.46
CA ASP A 303 20.85 -3.44 -21.98
C ASP A 303 20.90 -2.40 -20.85
N SER A 304 19.77 -1.76 -20.52
CA SER A 304 19.68 -0.84 -19.38
C SER A 304 19.65 -1.58 -18.05
N GLU A 305 20.50 -1.19 -17.11
CA GLU A 305 20.52 -1.71 -15.74
C GLU A 305 19.32 -1.21 -14.92
N ASN A 306 18.73 -0.06 -15.29
CA ASN A 306 17.58 0.52 -14.58
C ASN A 306 16.27 -0.23 -14.87
N THR A 307 16.25 -1.13 -15.85
CA THR A 307 15.07 -1.91 -16.22
C THR A 307 14.97 -3.24 -15.46
N ASP A 308 15.96 -3.57 -14.64
CA ASP A 308 15.95 -4.75 -13.75
C ASP A 308 15.09 -4.50 -12.49
N ILE A 309 13.83 -4.12 -12.70
CA ILE A 309 12.83 -3.90 -11.65
C ILE A 309 11.56 -4.72 -11.94
N SER A 310 10.93 -5.22 -10.88
CA SER A 310 9.62 -5.90 -10.94
C SER A 310 8.54 -4.95 -10.46
N VAL A 311 7.53 -4.69 -11.30
CA VAL A 311 6.54 -3.64 -11.04
C VAL A 311 5.11 -4.14 -11.26
N PRO A 312 4.15 -3.84 -10.37
CA PRO A 312 2.75 -4.08 -10.66
C PRO A 312 2.31 -3.36 -11.94
N ALA A 313 1.63 -4.04 -12.86
CA ALA A 313 1.16 -3.46 -14.12
C ALA A 313 0.29 -2.21 -13.89
N GLU A 314 -0.54 -2.23 -12.84
CA GLU A 314 -1.39 -1.12 -12.39
C GLU A 314 -0.62 0.10 -11.82
N ASN A 315 0.70 -0.01 -11.66
CA ASN A 315 1.56 1.13 -11.31
C ASN A 315 2.08 1.82 -12.58
N ILE A 316 2.19 1.12 -13.72
CA ILE A 316 2.68 1.68 -14.98
C ILE A 316 1.56 2.50 -15.66
N ILE A 317 0.41 1.87 -15.88
CA ILE A 317 -0.72 2.46 -16.61
C ILE A 317 -1.95 2.66 -15.74
N ASP A 318 -2.87 3.50 -16.21
CA ASP A 318 -4.25 3.56 -15.70
C ASP A 318 -5.11 2.70 -16.63
N SER A 319 -5.54 1.53 -16.16
CA SER A 319 -6.29 0.56 -16.97
C SER A 319 -7.70 1.04 -17.35
N GLY A 320 -8.18 2.16 -16.80
CA GLY A 320 -9.45 2.76 -17.20
C GLY A 320 -9.32 3.88 -18.24
N ARG A 321 -8.16 4.54 -18.35
CA ARG A 321 -8.03 5.74 -19.19
C ARG A 321 -6.61 6.04 -19.65
N LEU A 322 -6.53 6.74 -20.78
CA LEU A 322 -5.35 7.39 -21.31
C LEU A 322 -5.40 8.91 -21.08
N ASP A 323 -4.31 9.47 -20.59
CA ASP A 323 -4.14 10.93 -20.44
C ASP A 323 -3.19 11.47 -21.53
N VAL A 324 -3.70 12.29 -22.45
CA VAL A 324 -2.91 12.96 -23.48
C VAL A 324 -2.79 14.45 -23.15
N LYS A 325 -1.56 14.96 -23.10
CA LYS A 325 -1.26 16.36 -22.77
C LYS A 325 -0.46 17.04 -23.87
N THR A 326 -0.82 18.27 -24.16
CA THR A 326 -0.06 19.20 -25.01
C THR A 326 -0.15 20.62 -24.43
N SER A 327 0.53 21.60 -25.02
CA SER A 327 0.65 22.97 -24.50
C SER A 327 -0.73 23.60 -24.21
N GLY A 328 -1.11 23.61 -22.92
CA GLY A 328 -2.38 24.17 -22.44
C GLY A 328 -3.62 23.29 -22.62
N ILE A 329 -3.49 22.05 -23.11
CA ILE A 329 -4.61 21.13 -23.39
C ILE A 329 -4.37 19.79 -22.72
N SER A 330 -5.40 19.26 -22.04
CA SER A 330 -5.41 17.92 -21.46
C SER A 330 -6.65 17.18 -21.94
N ILE A 331 -6.45 16.02 -22.56
CA ILE A 331 -7.52 15.14 -23.05
C ILE A 331 -7.44 13.87 -22.23
N LYS A 332 -8.59 13.43 -21.70
CA LYS A 332 -8.74 12.15 -21.01
C LYS A 332 -9.65 11.28 -21.86
N VAL A 333 -9.19 10.09 -22.21
CA VAL A 333 -9.94 9.14 -23.04
C VAL A 333 -10.05 7.82 -22.31
N GLU A 334 -11.23 7.23 -22.26
CA GLU A 334 -11.41 5.88 -21.72
C GLU A 334 -10.67 4.89 -22.63
N ASN A 335 -10.09 3.83 -22.05
CA ASN A 335 -9.25 2.91 -22.85
C ASN A 335 -10.04 2.26 -24.01
N SER A 336 -11.34 2.01 -23.83
CA SER A 336 -12.24 1.51 -24.87
C SER A 336 -12.39 2.44 -26.08
N ASP A 337 -12.11 3.74 -25.93
CA ASP A 337 -12.24 4.77 -26.95
C ASP A 337 -10.90 5.25 -27.52
N MET A 338 -9.78 4.65 -27.11
CA MET A 338 -8.44 5.04 -27.60
C MET A 338 -8.30 4.98 -29.12
N TYR A 339 -8.99 4.06 -29.78
CA TYR A 339 -8.98 3.92 -31.24
C TYR A 339 -9.49 5.17 -32.00
N ARG A 340 -10.21 6.06 -31.31
CA ARG A 340 -10.74 7.33 -31.85
C ARG A 340 -9.67 8.42 -31.93
N LEU A 341 -8.54 8.26 -31.25
CA LEU A 341 -7.43 9.20 -31.25
C LEU A 341 -6.37 8.80 -32.29
N LYS A 342 -5.94 9.74 -33.13
CA LYS A 342 -4.86 9.54 -34.11
C LYS A 342 -4.01 10.78 -34.26
N THR A 343 -2.75 10.65 -34.63
CA THR A 343 -1.96 11.80 -35.07
C THR A 343 -1.97 11.92 -36.60
N MET A 344 -2.15 13.14 -37.10
CA MET A 344 -2.13 13.43 -38.54
C MET A 344 -1.47 14.77 -38.82
N ASP A 345 -0.73 14.86 -39.93
CA ASP A 345 -0.24 16.14 -40.45
C ASP A 345 -1.35 16.86 -41.23
N ILE A 346 -1.83 17.97 -40.69
CA ILE A 346 -2.84 18.82 -41.30
C ILE A 346 -2.19 20.16 -41.63
N ASN A 347 -2.03 20.47 -42.93
CA ASN A 347 -1.41 21.71 -43.40
C ASN A 347 0.01 21.95 -42.83
N GLY A 348 0.82 20.89 -42.76
CA GLY A 348 2.20 20.95 -42.24
C GLY A 348 2.30 21.11 -40.72
N LYS A 349 1.20 20.90 -40.00
CA LYS A 349 1.17 20.88 -38.53
C LYS A 349 0.75 19.49 -38.07
N LYS A 350 1.54 18.91 -37.15
CA LYS A 350 1.13 17.70 -36.43
C LYS A 350 -0.05 18.02 -35.53
N CYS A 351 -1.16 17.36 -35.80
CA CYS A 351 -2.42 17.49 -35.08
C CYS A 351 -2.78 16.16 -34.43
N LEU A 352 -3.36 16.23 -33.23
CA LEU A 352 -4.11 15.12 -32.65
C LEU A 352 -5.55 15.23 -33.14
N VAL A 353 -6.02 14.21 -33.84
CA VAL A 353 -7.36 14.10 -34.41
C VAL A 353 -8.18 13.18 -33.52
N ILE A 354 -9.37 13.64 -33.15
CA ILE A 354 -10.34 12.86 -32.38
C ILE A 354 -11.53 12.60 -33.30
N GLU A 355 -11.85 11.33 -33.52
CA GLU A 355 -13.08 10.95 -34.21
C GLU A 355 -14.27 11.27 -33.32
N VAL A 356 -15.08 12.24 -33.74
CA VAL A 356 -16.27 12.73 -33.01
C VAL A 356 -17.55 12.14 -33.61
N ASP A 357 -18.52 11.88 -32.75
CA ASP A 357 -19.90 11.55 -33.13
C ASP A 357 -20.78 12.82 -33.04
N ASP A 358 -22.09 12.68 -33.28
CA ASP A 358 -23.04 13.81 -33.25
C ASP A 358 -23.27 14.41 -31.83
N CYS A 359 -22.61 13.90 -30.79
CA CYS A 359 -22.80 14.27 -29.38
C CYS A 359 -21.60 15.06 -28.81
N ILE A 360 -21.24 16.18 -29.43
CA ILE A 360 -20.19 17.06 -28.91
C ILE A 360 -20.79 18.10 -27.97
N GLU A 361 -20.14 18.33 -26.82
CA GLU A 361 -20.52 19.38 -25.87
C GLU A 361 -19.38 20.38 -25.62
N VAL A 362 -19.72 21.66 -25.54
CA VAL A 362 -18.80 22.73 -25.11
C VAL A 362 -19.35 23.35 -23.83
N ASN A 363 -18.64 23.17 -22.71
CA ASN A 363 -19.09 23.60 -21.37
C ASN A 363 -20.51 23.10 -21.03
N GLY A 364 -20.84 21.86 -21.43
CA GLY A 364 -22.16 21.24 -21.22
C GLY A 364 -23.25 21.69 -22.19
N ILE A 365 -22.90 22.40 -23.27
CA ILE A 365 -23.84 22.83 -24.32
C ILE A 365 -23.62 21.95 -25.55
N PRO A 366 -24.64 21.23 -26.05
CA PRO A 366 -24.50 20.42 -27.26
C PRO A 366 -24.23 21.31 -28.47
N VAL A 367 -23.24 20.93 -29.28
CA VAL A 367 -22.86 21.60 -30.53
C VAL A 367 -22.83 20.58 -31.66
N LYS A 368 -22.99 21.05 -32.90
CA LYS A 368 -22.83 20.22 -34.09
C LYS A 368 -21.35 20.10 -34.44
N GLY A 369 -20.88 18.88 -34.66
CA GLY A 369 -19.52 18.54 -35.08
C GLY A 369 -19.17 18.89 -36.50
#